data_AF-A0A9D7M316-F1
#
_entry.id   AF-A0A9D7M316-F1
#
_cell.length_a   1.000
_cell.length_b   1.000
_cell.length_c   1.000
_cell.angle_alpha   90.00
_cell.angle_beta   90.00
_cell.angle_gamma   90.00
#
_symmetry.space_group_name_H-M   'P 1'
#
loop_
_entity.id
_entity.type
_entity.pdbx_description
1 polymer ?
#
loop_
_entity_poly.entity_id
_entity_poly.type
_entity_poly.pdbx_seq_one_letter_code
_entity_poly.pdbx_strand_id
1 'polypeptide(L)'
;MENKTSPNAPFKLPVNLMVQNLLLSSLGMCKFAMLHEKHLLSNAIRQFKLFDVKHMDEFIEKIRASRTGQTLQLTLKDEILIYTAMDITCKAYLTELGDELQQVNNESLKSGSTSFAEIRNTLMKGCQFVMEGMKETLMAYPEFEDRVDILENYILV
;
A
#
# COMPACT_ATOMS: atom_id res chain seq x y z
N MET A 1 17.10 20.17 -31.91
CA MET A 1 16.62 20.54 -30.57
C MET A 1 15.61 19.50 -30.14
N GLU A 2 16.07 18.47 -29.46
CA GLU A 2 15.19 17.41 -28.93
C GLU A 2 14.39 17.99 -27.77
N ASN A 3 13.06 17.95 -27.91
CA ASN A 3 12.14 18.34 -26.86
C ASN A 3 12.30 17.33 -25.72
N LYS A 4 12.89 17.81 -24.61
CA LYS A 4 12.89 17.12 -23.32
C LYS A 4 11.44 16.90 -22.88
N THR A 5 10.91 15.71 -23.13
CA THR A 5 9.72 15.22 -22.45
C THR A 5 10.02 15.20 -20.96
N SER A 6 9.34 16.08 -20.22
CA SER A 6 9.32 16.04 -18.76
C SER A 6 8.94 14.60 -18.32
N PRO A 7 9.54 14.03 -17.26
CA PRO A 7 9.29 12.66 -16.79
C PRO A 7 7.93 12.58 -16.09
N ASN A 8 6.87 12.92 -16.84
CA ASN A 8 5.56 13.25 -16.33
C ASN A 8 4.77 11.99 -16.01
N ALA A 9 4.38 11.86 -14.74
CA ALA A 9 3.36 10.97 -14.19
C ALA A 9 2.35 10.44 -15.23
N PRO A 10 2.58 9.27 -15.86
CA PRO A 10 1.76 8.79 -16.96
C PRO A 10 0.48 8.10 -16.46
N PHE A 11 0.45 7.75 -15.17
CA PHE A 11 -0.61 6.95 -14.58
C PHE A 11 -1.68 7.86 -13.96
N LYS A 12 -2.94 7.45 -14.12
CA LYS A 12 -4.10 8.22 -13.67
C LYS A 12 -4.91 7.36 -12.72
N LEU A 13 -5.11 7.85 -11.50
CA LEU A 13 -5.95 7.21 -10.51
C LEU A 13 -7.20 8.05 -10.26
N PRO A 14 -8.38 7.60 -10.73
CA PRO A 14 -9.65 8.18 -10.33
C PRO A 14 -9.88 7.93 -8.84
N VAL A 15 -10.05 9.00 -8.08
CA VAL A 15 -10.21 8.91 -6.64
C VAL A 15 -11.68 8.91 -6.27
N ASN A 16 -12.09 7.87 -5.56
CA ASN A 16 -13.35 7.81 -4.85
C ASN A 16 -13.10 7.39 -3.39
N LEU A 17 -14.14 7.40 -2.56
CA LEU A 17 -14.01 7.09 -1.13
C LEU A 17 -13.43 5.69 -0.87
N MET A 18 -13.77 4.70 -1.70
CA MET A 18 -13.25 3.34 -1.57
C MET A 18 -11.75 3.28 -1.88
N VAL A 19 -11.31 3.94 -2.95
CA VAL A 19 -9.88 4.05 -3.31
C VAL A 19 -9.11 4.77 -2.23
N GLN A 20 -9.61 5.90 -1.71
CA GLN A 20 -8.96 6.61 -0.61
C GLN A 20 -8.81 5.73 0.62
N ASN A 21 -9.89 5.06 1.05
CA ASN A 21 -9.87 4.20 2.22
C ASN A 21 -8.89 3.03 2.03
N LEU A 22 -8.91 2.35 0.88
CA LEU A 22 -8.00 1.25 0.59
C LEU A 22 -6.53 1.70 0.65
N LEU A 23 -6.20 2.82 0.01
CA LEU A 23 -4.83 3.35 0.01
C LEU A 23 -4.39 3.79 1.41
N LEU A 24 -5.22 4.56 2.13
CA LEU A 24 -4.88 5.04 3.46
C LEU A 24 -4.78 3.90 4.48
N SER A 25 -5.65 2.90 4.41
CA SER A 25 -5.56 1.70 5.24
C SER A 25 -4.29 0.91 4.94
N SER A 26 -3.92 0.75 3.67
CA SER A 26 -2.72 0.00 3.29
C SER A 26 -1.42 0.71 3.74
N LEU A 27 -1.34 2.03 3.49
CA LEU A 27 -0.20 2.85 3.94
C LEU A 27 -0.14 2.93 5.48
N GLY A 28 -1.30 3.00 6.14
CA GLY A 28 -1.40 2.93 7.59
C GLY A 28 -0.88 1.61 8.15
N MET A 29 -1.23 0.48 7.51
CA MET A 29 -0.73 -0.83 7.91
C MET A 29 0.78 -0.95 7.73
N CYS A 30 1.34 -0.37 6.68
CA CYS A 30 2.79 -0.35 6.47
C CYS A 30 3.51 0.42 7.58
N LYS A 31 3.01 1.61 7.94
CA LYS A 31 3.53 2.37 9.08
C LYS A 31 3.43 1.56 10.37
N PHE A 32 2.29 0.91 10.62
CA PHE A 32 2.10 0.06 11.77
C PHE A 32 3.14 -1.07 11.80
N ALA A 33 3.31 -1.81 10.71
CA ALA A 33 4.30 -2.89 10.62
C ALA A 33 5.74 -2.40 10.86
N MET A 34 6.08 -1.20 10.39
CA MET A 34 7.40 -0.59 10.61
C MET A 34 7.68 -0.27 12.09
N LEU A 35 6.65 0.02 12.89
CA LEU A 35 6.78 0.28 14.33
C LEU A 35 7.06 -0.99 15.16
N HIS A 36 6.73 -2.17 14.64
CA HIS A 36 6.89 -3.44 15.34
C HIS A 36 8.28 -4.02 15.07
N GLU A 37 9.31 -3.38 15.63
CA GLU A 37 10.71 -3.62 15.27
C GLU A 37 11.17 -5.08 15.40
N LYS A 38 10.55 -5.85 16.30
CA LYS A 38 10.88 -7.26 16.52
C LYS A 38 10.24 -8.21 15.51
N HIS A 39 9.24 -7.76 14.76
CA HIS A 39 8.50 -8.59 13.82
C HIS A 39 9.32 -8.84 12.54
N LEU A 40 9.25 -10.07 12.02
CA LEU A 40 10.01 -10.49 10.84
C LEU A 40 9.71 -9.62 9.62
N LEU A 41 8.42 -9.29 9.39
CA LEU A 41 8.01 -8.41 8.30
C LEU A 41 8.61 -6.99 8.45
N SER A 42 8.71 -6.47 9.68
CA SER A 42 9.31 -5.17 9.95
C SER A 42 10.80 -5.16 9.60
N ASN A 43 11.50 -6.25 9.95
CA ASN A 43 12.90 -6.44 9.59
C ASN A 43 13.10 -6.54 8.08
N ALA A 44 12.25 -7.29 7.38
CA ALA A 44 12.29 -7.39 5.92
C ALA A 44 12.07 -6.03 5.24
N ILE A 45 11.08 -5.25 5.72
CA ILE A 45 10.83 -3.88 5.22
C ILE A 45 12.10 -3.01 5.30
N ARG A 46 12.82 -3.06 6.43
CA ARG A 46 14.06 -2.30 6.63
C ARG A 46 15.21 -2.84 5.78
N GLN A 47 15.41 -4.15 5.78
CA GLN A 47 16.50 -4.81 5.07
C GLN A 47 16.46 -4.52 3.57
N PHE A 48 15.27 -4.66 2.96
CA PHE A 48 15.06 -4.43 1.52
C PHE A 48 14.72 -2.97 1.18
N LYS A 49 14.71 -2.08 2.17
CA LYS A 49 14.39 -0.65 2.01
C LYS A 49 13.12 -0.44 1.18
N LEU A 50 12.04 -1.13 1.56
CA LEU A 50 10.83 -1.18 0.75
C LEU A 50 10.12 0.18 0.64
N PHE A 51 10.29 1.04 1.64
CA PHE A 51 9.66 2.35 1.70
C PHE A 51 10.69 3.46 1.89
N ASP A 52 10.54 4.53 1.10
CA ASP A 52 11.04 5.85 1.45
C ASP A 52 9.98 6.55 2.32
N VAL A 53 10.29 6.76 3.60
CA VAL A 53 9.35 7.33 4.57
C VAL A 53 8.86 8.71 4.15
N LYS A 54 9.74 9.54 3.57
CA LYS A 54 9.37 10.89 3.14
C LYS A 54 8.39 10.83 1.98
N HIS A 55 8.69 10.00 0.98
CA HIS A 55 7.79 9.81 -0.17
C HIS A 55 6.43 9.23 0.27
N MET A 56 6.44 8.28 1.20
CA MET A 56 5.21 7.71 1.78
C MET A 56 4.36 8.78 2.48
N ASP A 57 4.97 9.65 3.30
CA ASP A 57 4.27 10.72 4.00
C ASP A 57 3.67 11.75 3.03
N GLU A 58 4.45 12.18 2.04
CA GLU A 58 3.99 13.08 0.97
C GLU A 58 2.82 12.45 0.20
N PHE A 59 2.87 11.15 -0.07
CA PHE A 59 1.81 10.44 -0.76
C PHE A 59 0.54 10.31 0.09
N ILE A 60 0.66 10.03 1.39
CA ILE A 60 -0.49 10.00 2.32
C ILE A 60 -1.21 11.35 2.32
N GLU A 61 -0.48 12.46 2.42
CA GLU A 61 -1.06 13.79 2.41
C GLU A 61 -1.70 14.12 1.06
N LYS A 62 -1.10 13.69 -0.05
CA LYS A 62 -1.72 13.79 -1.39
C LYS A 62 -3.05 13.05 -1.47
N ILE A 63 -3.17 11.85 -0.88
CA ILE A 63 -4.45 11.12 -0.83
C ILE A 63 -5.45 11.83 0.09
N ARG A 64 -5.05 12.28 1.28
CA ARG A 64 -5.94 12.99 2.22
C ARG A 64 -6.48 14.30 1.67
N ALA A 65 -5.67 15.04 0.93
CA ALA A 65 -6.07 16.30 0.31
C ALA A 65 -6.94 16.10 -0.95
N SER A 66 -6.99 14.89 -1.50
CA SER A 66 -7.75 14.60 -2.71
C SER A 66 -9.26 14.58 -2.44
N ARG A 67 -10.03 15.09 -3.41
CA ARG A 67 -11.50 15.08 -3.34
C ARG A 67 -12.07 13.91 -4.14
N THR A 68 -13.19 13.36 -3.70
CA THR A 68 -13.96 12.39 -4.50
C THR A 68 -14.26 12.97 -5.89
N GLY A 69 -13.99 12.19 -6.93
CA GLY A 69 -14.14 12.60 -8.34
C GLY A 69 -12.88 13.25 -8.94
N GLN A 70 -11.86 13.55 -8.13
CA GLN A 70 -10.57 13.99 -8.64
C GLN A 70 -9.80 12.83 -9.28
N THR A 71 -9.02 13.11 -10.32
CA THR A 71 -8.03 12.16 -10.85
C THR A 71 -6.64 12.59 -10.42
N LEU A 72 -5.93 11.73 -9.69
CA LEU A 72 -4.54 11.94 -9.33
C LEU A 72 -3.63 11.52 -10.49
N GLN A 73 -2.61 12.34 -10.77
CA GLN A 73 -1.50 11.94 -11.62
C GLN A 73 -0.46 11.24 -10.75
N LEU A 74 -0.09 10.01 -11.13
CA LEU A 74 0.80 9.15 -10.39
C LEU A 74 2.09 8.92 -11.18
N THR A 75 3.22 8.98 -10.47
CA THR A 75 4.52 8.56 -11.01
C THR A 75 4.66 7.04 -10.90
N LEU A 76 5.64 6.45 -11.60
CA LEU A 76 5.95 5.04 -11.43
C LEU A 76 6.33 4.72 -9.97
N LYS A 77 6.99 5.64 -9.27
CA LYS A 77 7.30 5.50 -7.84
C LYS A 77 6.03 5.44 -6.99
N ASP A 78 5.02 6.25 -7.31
CA ASP A 78 3.73 6.22 -6.61
C ASP A 78 3.06 4.85 -6.82
N GLU A 79 3.04 4.32 -8.04
CA GLU A 79 2.48 2.99 -8.34
C GLU A 79 3.25 1.88 -7.59
N ILE A 80 4.58 1.91 -7.63
CA ILE A 80 5.41 0.95 -6.88
C ILE A 80 5.13 1.03 -5.38
N LEU A 81 4.96 2.24 -4.83
CA LEU A 81 4.60 2.45 -3.43
C LEU A 81 3.22 1.86 -3.12
N ILE A 82 2.21 2.08 -3.97
CA ILE A 82 0.86 1.51 -3.81
C ILE A 82 0.93 -0.01 -3.79
N TYR A 83 1.57 -0.62 -4.77
CA TYR A 83 1.72 -2.06 -4.87
C TYR A 83 2.41 -2.64 -3.64
N THR A 84 3.55 -2.05 -3.26
CA THR A 84 4.32 -2.46 -2.08
C THR A 84 3.47 -2.36 -0.82
N ALA A 85 2.69 -1.29 -0.67
CA ALA A 85 1.85 -1.11 0.49
C ALA A 85 0.73 -2.15 0.57
N MET A 86 0.11 -2.48 -0.55
CA MET A 86 -0.96 -3.49 -0.63
C MET A 86 -0.43 -4.89 -0.33
N ASP A 87 0.73 -5.26 -0.87
CA ASP A 87 1.36 -6.57 -0.62
C ASP A 87 1.73 -6.73 0.85
N ILE A 88 2.42 -5.73 1.42
CA ILE A 88 2.76 -5.72 2.85
C ILE A 88 1.51 -5.76 3.73
N THR A 89 0.43 -5.08 3.33
CA THR A 89 -0.85 -5.13 4.06
C THR A 89 -1.43 -6.54 4.06
N CYS A 90 -1.50 -7.19 2.89
CA CYS A 90 -1.95 -8.58 2.79
C CYS A 90 -1.12 -9.52 3.67
N LYS A 91 0.20 -9.39 3.61
CA LYS A 91 1.13 -10.22 4.41
C LYS A 91 1.00 -9.96 5.90
N ALA A 92 0.91 -8.71 6.31
CA ALA A 92 0.79 -8.37 7.72
C ALA A 92 -0.49 -8.95 8.34
N TYR A 93 -1.60 -8.96 7.60
CA TYR A 93 -2.86 -9.58 8.04
C TYR A 93 -2.80 -11.12 8.18
N LEU A 94 -1.79 -11.78 7.60
CA LEU A 94 -1.54 -13.21 7.75
C LEU A 94 -0.59 -13.54 8.92
N THR A 95 -0.12 -12.51 9.63
CA THR A 95 0.81 -12.64 10.77
C THR A 95 0.19 -12.10 12.06
N GLU A 96 0.92 -12.21 13.16
CA GLU A 96 0.55 -11.65 14.48
C GLU A 96 0.28 -10.13 14.44
N LEU A 97 0.86 -9.39 13.48
CA LEU A 97 0.54 -7.97 13.27
C LEU A 97 -0.95 -7.72 12.96
N GLY A 98 -1.62 -8.67 12.30
CA GLY A 98 -3.04 -8.59 12.03
C GLY A 98 -3.89 -8.65 13.30
N ASP A 99 -3.48 -9.50 14.25
CA ASP A 99 -4.13 -9.68 15.55
C ASP A 99 -3.85 -8.48 16.46
N GLU A 100 -2.63 -7.94 16.44
CA GLU A 100 -2.28 -6.72 17.17
C GLU A 100 -3.07 -5.51 16.65
N LEU A 101 -3.21 -5.38 15.31
CA LEU A 101 -4.06 -4.34 14.73
C LEU A 101 -5.52 -4.49 15.16
N GLN A 102 -6.03 -5.73 15.28
CA GLN A 102 -7.37 -5.98 15.81
C GLN A 102 -7.52 -5.45 17.22
N GLN A 103 -6.53 -5.65 18.10
CA GLN A 103 -6.56 -5.16 19.47
C GLN A 103 -6.62 -3.63 19.51
N VAL A 104 -5.74 -2.95 18.77
CA VAL A 104 -5.71 -1.48 18.67
C VAL A 104 -7.03 -0.93 18.11
N ASN A 105 -7.61 -1.61 17.12
CA ASN A 105 -8.89 -1.21 16.55
C ASN A 105 -10.05 -1.49 17.52
N ASN A 106 -10.06 -2.58 18.27
CA ASN A 106 -11.12 -2.88 19.24
C ASN A 106 -11.17 -1.86 20.39
N GLU A 107 -10.02 -1.28 20.77
CA GLU A 107 -9.97 -0.17 21.72
C GLU A 107 -10.70 1.08 21.18
N SER A 108 -10.68 1.27 19.86
CA SER A 108 -11.26 2.41 19.15
C SER A 108 -12.68 2.16 18.59
N LEU A 109 -13.03 0.91 18.27
CA LEU A 109 -14.26 0.49 17.56
C LEU A 109 -15.42 0.12 18.49
N LYS A 110 -15.41 0.56 19.76
CA LYS A 110 -16.43 0.22 20.78
C LYS A 110 -17.89 0.55 20.38
N SER A 111 -18.15 1.14 19.21
CA SER A 111 -19.47 1.53 18.70
C SER A 111 -19.79 1.07 17.25
N GLY A 112 -18.92 0.29 16.59
CA GLY A 112 -19.13 -0.13 15.20
C GLY A 112 -19.92 -1.44 15.05
N SER A 113 -20.81 -1.53 14.07
CA SER A 113 -21.54 -2.77 13.73
C SER A 113 -20.74 -3.74 12.85
N THR A 114 -19.67 -3.27 12.21
CA THR A 114 -18.81 -4.07 11.33
C THR A 114 -17.71 -4.75 12.12
N SER A 115 -17.56 -6.06 11.94
CA SER A 115 -16.50 -6.82 12.60
C SER A 115 -15.13 -6.55 11.96
N PHE A 116 -14.06 -6.63 12.75
CA PHE A 116 -12.69 -6.51 12.22
C PHE A 116 -12.40 -7.57 11.14
N ALA A 117 -12.97 -8.77 11.27
CA ALA A 117 -12.81 -9.82 10.27
C ALA A 117 -13.38 -9.41 8.89
N GLU A 118 -14.53 -8.71 8.86
CA GLU A 118 -15.11 -8.19 7.61
C GLU A 118 -14.24 -7.08 7.01
N ILE A 119 -13.70 -6.18 7.85
CA ILE A 119 -12.79 -5.12 7.42
C ILE A 119 -11.53 -5.75 6.80
N ARG A 120 -10.89 -6.68 7.51
CA ARG A 120 -9.71 -7.42 7.04
C ARG A 120 -9.97 -8.09 5.70
N ASN A 121 -11.06 -8.85 5.59
CA ASN A 121 -11.38 -9.58 4.36
C ASN A 121 -11.64 -8.63 3.18
N THR A 122 -12.31 -7.50 3.42
CA THR A 122 -12.58 -6.49 2.40
C THR A 122 -11.28 -5.83 1.92
N LEU A 123 -10.41 -5.45 2.86
CA LEU A 123 -9.11 -4.87 2.54
C LEU A 123 -8.23 -5.85 1.77
N MET A 124 -8.09 -7.09 2.25
CA MET A 124 -7.26 -8.10 1.57
C MET A 124 -7.73 -8.37 0.15
N LYS A 125 -9.04 -8.55 -0.08
CA LYS A 125 -9.59 -8.73 -1.43
C LYS A 125 -9.38 -7.51 -2.31
N GLY A 126 -9.57 -6.31 -1.76
CA GLY A 126 -9.32 -5.05 -2.47
C GLY A 126 -7.86 -4.91 -2.90
N CYS A 127 -6.93 -5.19 -1.99
CA CYS A 127 -5.49 -5.20 -2.28
C CYS A 127 -5.15 -6.21 -3.37
N GLN A 128 -5.60 -7.46 -3.25
CA GLN A 128 -5.32 -8.51 -4.23
C GLN A 128 -5.83 -8.13 -5.63
N PHE A 129 -7.08 -7.68 -5.72
CA PHE A 129 -7.67 -7.27 -6.99
C PHE A 129 -6.90 -6.14 -7.66
N VAL A 130 -6.50 -5.12 -6.90
CA VAL A 130 -5.71 -4.00 -7.46
C VAL A 130 -4.31 -4.48 -7.86
N MET A 131 -3.64 -5.24 -7.01
CA MET A 131 -2.29 -5.76 -7.30
C MET A 131 -2.25 -6.63 -8.57
N GLU A 132 -3.26 -7.46 -8.80
CA GLU A 132 -3.37 -8.25 -10.04
C GLU A 132 -3.42 -7.34 -11.28
N GLY A 133 -4.30 -6.33 -11.29
CA GLY A 133 -4.38 -5.38 -12.40
C GLY A 133 -3.12 -4.52 -12.56
N MET A 134 -2.43 -4.22 -11.46
CA MET A 134 -1.14 -3.52 -11.51
C MET A 134 -0.06 -4.37 -12.17
N LYS A 135 0.03 -5.67 -11.85
CA LYS A 135 1.00 -6.56 -12.51
C LYS A 135 0.78 -6.64 -14.01
N GLU A 136 -0.47 -6.78 -14.45
CA GLU A 136 -0.80 -6.81 -15.88
C GLU A 136 -0.32 -5.55 -16.62
N THR A 137 -0.30 -4.41 -15.94
CA THR A 137 0.03 -3.10 -16.54
C THR A 137 1.50 -2.71 -16.36
N LEU A 138 2.11 -3.07 -15.23
CA LEU A 138 3.38 -2.48 -14.77
C LEU A 138 4.57 -3.44 -14.88
N MET A 139 4.38 -4.73 -15.13
CA MET A 139 5.49 -5.69 -15.29
C MET A 139 6.43 -5.35 -16.45
N ALA A 140 6.02 -4.49 -17.39
CA ALA A 140 6.91 -3.98 -18.44
C ALA A 140 7.97 -2.98 -17.94
N TYR A 141 7.84 -2.47 -16.71
CA TYR A 141 8.80 -1.57 -16.08
C TYR A 141 9.77 -2.36 -15.19
N PRO A 142 11.09 -2.38 -15.47
CA PRO A 142 12.06 -3.16 -14.69
C PRO A 142 12.03 -2.85 -13.18
N GLU A 143 11.86 -1.59 -12.81
CA GLU A 143 11.80 -1.18 -11.40
C GLU A 143 10.58 -1.76 -10.67
N PHE A 144 9.49 -2.03 -11.39
CA PHE A 144 8.32 -2.70 -10.83
C PHE A 144 8.54 -4.21 -10.76
N GLU A 145 9.10 -4.83 -11.80
CA GLU A 145 9.45 -6.25 -11.81
C GLU A 145 10.40 -6.61 -10.65
N ASP A 146 11.48 -5.84 -10.46
CA ASP A 146 12.42 -6.00 -9.34
C ASP A 146 11.70 -5.91 -7.99
N ARG A 147 10.72 -5.00 -7.88
CA ARG A 147 9.93 -4.87 -6.65
C ARG A 147 9.07 -6.11 -6.41
N VAL A 148 8.39 -6.62 -7.45
CA VAL A 148 7.58 -7.84 -7.34
C VAL A 148 8.44 -9.02 -6.91
N ASP A 149 9.61 -9.19 -7.54
CA ASP A 149 10.54 -10.28 -7.21
C ASP A 149 10.97 -10.24 -5.72
N ILE A 150 11.38 -9.07 -5.23
CA ILE A 150 11.70 -8.88 -3.81
C ILE A 150 10.53 -9.30 -2.92
N LEU A 151 9.34 -8.81 -3.22
CA LEU A 151 8.18 -9.05 -2.37
C LEU A 151 7.77 -10.53 -2.40
N GLU A 152 7.71 -11.17 -3.55
CA GLU A 152 7.20 -12.54 -3.68
C GLU A 152 8.21 -13.61 -3.25
N ASN A 153 9.50 -13.40 -3.53
CA ASN A 153 10.50 -14.45 -3.35
C ASN A 153 11.34 -14.28 -2.07
N TYR A 154 11.40 -13.08 -1.50
CA TYR A 154 12.26 -12.80 -0.34
C TYR A 154 11.49 -12.35 0.90
N ILE A 155 10.20 -12.02 0.77
CA ILE A 155 9.34 -11.60 1.88
C ILE A 155 8.14 -12.54 1.94
N LEU A 156 8.38 -13.72 2.50
CA LEU A 156 7.38 -14.74 2.77
C LEU A 156 6.92 -14.60 4.23
N VAL A 157 5.60 -14.75 4.43
CA VAL A 157 4.94 -14.83 5.74
C VAL A 157 4.22 -16.16 5.87
#